data_AF-A0A674C0J4-F1
#
_entry.id   AF-A0A674C0J4-F1
#
_cell.length_a   1.000
_cell.length_b   1.000
_cell.length_c   1.000
_cell.angle_alpha   90.00
_cell.angle_beta   90.00
_cell.angle_gamma   90.00
#
_symmetry.space_group_name_H-M   'P 1'
#
loop_
_entity.id
_entity.type
_entity.pdbx_description
1 polymer ?
#
loop_
_entity_poly.entity_id
_entity_poly.type
_entity_poly.pdbx_seq_one_letter_code
_entity_poly.pdbx_strand_id
1 'polypeptide(L)'
;MLTQCCLICSCRPLQSCNRKKIDTQQKAKLADLQIDQLTGMKKHANLTSAEIKTLPDNTHMYEGVGCMFILQSKEDINTQLTDKQKTANEKMKELEKPYLERSVKEDEDNIREMPSHIEPTTHTH
;
A
#
# COMPACT_ATOMS: atom_id res chain seq x y z
N MET A 1 52.49 10.20 -12.29
CA MET A 1 51.27 10.76 -11.67
C MET A 1 50.14 10.81 -12.70
N LEU A 2 49.57 9.67 -13.10
CA LEU A 2 48.39 9.63 -14.00
C LEU A 2 47.54 8.36 -13.89
N THR A 3 47.91 7.38 -13.06
CA THR A 3 47.16 6.13 -12.90
C THR A 3 46.08 6.17 -11.81
N GLN A 4 45.90 7.29 -11.10
CA GLN A 4 44.97 7.37 -9.96
C GLN A 4 43.58 7.93 -10.32
N CYS A 5 43.34 8.34 -11.57
CA CYS A 5 42.06 8.92 -12.00
C CYS A 5 41.01 7.92 -12.51
N CYS A 6 41.32 6.62 -12.72
CA CYS A 6 40.35 5.68 -13.28
C CYS A 6 39.37 5.05 -12.26
N LEU A 7 39.63 5.11 -10.95
CA LEU A 7 38.74 4.46 -9.97
C LEU A 7 37.51 5.28 -9.54
N ILE A 8 37.46 6.57 -9.86
CA ILE A 8 36.35 7.46 -9.42
C ILE A 8 35.16 7.40 -10.39
N CYS A 9 35.37 6.92 -11.63
CA CYS A 9 34.36 7.00 -12.70
C CYS A 9 33.39 5.80 -12.75
N SER A 10 33.73 4.64 -12.18
CA SER A 10 32.93 3.41 -12.30
C SER A 10 31.84 3.22 -11.23
N CYS A 11 31.87 3.95 -10.10
CA CYS A 11 30.88 3.77 -9.02
C CYS A 11 29.67 4.72 -9.07
N ARG A 12 29.74 5.84 -9.81
CA ARG A 12 28.66 6.84 -9.86
C ARG A 12 27.32 6.30 -10.43
N PRO A 13 27.30 5.40 -11.43
CA PRO A 13 26.05 4.80 -11.91
C PRO A 13 25.35 3.96 -10.84
N LEU A 14 26.11 3.22 -10.03
CA LEU A 14 25.58 2.27 -9.06
C LEU A 14 24.83 2.95 -7.90
N GLN A 15 25.33 4.09 -7.40
CA GLN A 15 24.65 4.85 -6.34
C GLN A 15 23.27 5.36 -6.79
N SER A 16 23.14 5.77 -8.06
CA SER A 16 21.87 6.26 -8.61
C SER A 16 20.83 5.13 -8.77
N CYS A 17 21.27 3.92 -9.13
CA CYS A 17 20.38 2.77 -9.27
C CYS A 17 19.86 2.30 -7.90
N ASN A 18 20.75 2.16 -6.91
CA ASN A 18 20.36 1.77 -5.54
C ASN A 18 19.35 2.76 -4.92
N ARG A 19 19.53 4.07 -5.15
CA ARG A 19 18.60 5.10 -4.65
C ARG A 19 17.19 4.94 -5.24
N LYS A 20 17.09 4.58 -6.54
CA LYS A 20 15.80 4.34 -7.21
C LYS A 20 15.12 3.09 -6.69
N LYS A 21 15.86 1.98 -6.51
CA LYS A 21 15.32 0.73 -5.93
C LYS A 21 14.76 0.94 -4.52
N ILE A 22 15.46 1.71 -3.68
CA ILE A 22 15.00 2.02 -2.31
C ILE A 22 13.73 2.87 -2.31
N ASP A 23 13.67 3.90 -3.17
CA ASP A 23 12.50 4.78 -3.28
C ASP A 23 11.24 4.02 -3.73
N THR A 24 11.38 3.11 -4.71
CA THR A 24 10.26 2.30 -5.17
C THR A 24 9.80 1.30 -4.10
N GLN A 25 10.73 0.62 -3.42
CA GLN A 25 10.41 -0.32 -2.36
C GLN A 25 9.74 0.36 -1.15
N GLN A 26 10.15 1.59 -0.80
CA GLN A 26 9.49 2.37 0.25
C GLN A 26 8.04 2.72 -0.14
N LYS A 27 7.80 3.07 -1.41
CA LYS A 27 6.45 3.37 -1.92
C LYS A 27 5.54 2.13 -1.97
N ALA A 28 6.09 0.95 -2.22
CA ALA A 28 5.33 -0.30 -2.14
C ALA A 28 4.86 -0.58 -0.70
N LYS A 29 5.77 -0.48 0.28
CA LYS A 29 5.43 -0.69 1.70
C LYS A 29 4.37 0.30 2.20
N LEU A 30 4.39 1.55 1.75
CA LEU A 30 3.37 2.52 2.11
C LEU A 30 2.00 2.18 1.52
N ALA A 31 1.95 1.59 0.32
CA ALA A 31 0.70 1.12 -0.26
C ALA A 31 0.14 -0.09 0.52
N ASP A 32 1.00 -1.03 0.91
CA ASP A 32 0.59 -2.19 1.73
C ASP A 32 -0.04 -1.75 3.06
N LEU A 33 0.59 -0.79 3.75
CA LEU A 33 0.06 -0.23 5.00
C LEU A 33 -1.30 0.45 4.81
N GLN A 34 -1.50 1.13 3.69
CA GLN A 34 -2.79 1.76 3.39
C GLN A 34 -3.89 0.72 3.12
N ILE A 35 -3.55 -0.37 2.42
CA ILE A 35 -4.46 -1.49 2.18
C ILE A 35 -4.85 -2.14 3.51
N ASP A 36 -3.88 -2.42 4.39
CA ASP A 36 -4.13 -3.00 5.71
C ASP A 36 -5.01 -2.09 6.58
N GLN A 37 -4.76 -0.78 6.57
CA GLN A 37 -5.58 0.19 7.30
C GLN A 37 -7.03 0.17 6.79
N LEU A 38 -7.24 0.21 5.47
CA LEU A 38 -8.57 0.21 4.86
C LEU A 38 -9.32 -1.12 5.11
N THR A 39 -8.62 -2.25 5.06
CA THR A 39 -9.22 -3.56 5.36
C THR A 39 -9.62 -3.67 6.83
N GLY A 40 -8.82 -3.12 7.75
CA GLY A 40 -9.15 -3.00 9.17
C GLY A 40 -10.42 -2.16 9.39
N MET A 41 -10.48 -0.97 8.79
CA MET A 41 -11.65 -0.09 8.88
C MET A 41 -12.93 -0.76 8.34
N LYS A 42 -12.84 -1.49 7.23
CA LYS A 42 -13.96 -2.25 6.66
C LYS A 42 -14.45 -3.36 7.60
N LYS A 43 -13.54 -4.11 8.21
CA LYS A 43 -13.89 -5.15 9.20
C LYS A 43 -14.61 -4.53 10.40
N HIS A 44 -14.10 -3.44 10.94
CA HIS A 44 -14.76 -2.71 12.03
C HIS A 44 -16.17 -2.26 11.65
N ALA A 45 -16.33 -1.62 10.49
CA ALA A 45 -17.66 -1.17 10.03
C ALA A 45 -18.63 -2.35 9.84
N ASN A 46 -18.16 -3.49 9.32
CA ASN A 46 -18.98 -4.69 9.16
C ASN A 46 -19.45 -5.24 10.52
N LEU A 47 -18.54 -5.37 11.48
CA LEU A 47 -18.84 -5.86 12.83
C LEU A 47 -19.83 -4.93 13.53
N THR A 48 -19.58 -3.62 13.51
CA THR A 48 -20.50 -2.63 14.10
C THR A 48 -21.87 -2.68 13.43
N SER A 49 -21.95 -2.84 12.11
CA SER A 49 -23.24 -2.96 11.41
C SER A 49 -24.00 -4.24 11.77
N ALA A 50 -23.29 -5.32 12.10
CA ALA A 50 -23.91 -6.57 12.53
C ALA A 50 -24.47 -6.44 13.95
N GLU A 51 -23.71 -5.87 14.88
CA GLU A 51 -24.14 -5.61 16.26
C GLU A 51 -25.31 -4.62 16.33
N ILE A 52 -25.33 -3.59 15.50
CA ILE A 52 -26.46 -2.64 15.46
C ILE A 52 -27.76 -3.30 14.99
N LYS A 53 -27.66 -4.31 14.12
CA LYS A 53 -28.83 -5.03 13.60
C LYS A 53 -29.43 -6.00 14.62
N THR A 54 -28.62 -6.54 15.55
CA THR A 54 -29.12 -7.44 16.61
C THR A 54 -29.87 -6.68 17.70
N LEU A 55 -29.64 -5.37 17.83
CA LEU A 55 -30.29 -4.52 18.82
C LEU A 55 -31.72 -4.10 18.41
N PRO A 56 -32.65 -4.03 19.37
CA PRO A 56 -34.02 -3.58 19.12
C PRO A 56 -34.08 -2.09 18.75
N ASP A 57 -35.07 -1.71 17.95
CA ASP A 57 -35.16 -0.36 17.34
C ASP A 57 -35.39 0.78 18.34
N ASN A 58 -35.83 0.47 19.56
CA ASN A 58 -36.03 1.45 20.65
C ASN A 58 -34.75 1.80 21.44
N THR A 59 -33.58 1.38 20.96
CA THR A 59 -32.31 1.63 21.65
C THR A 59 -31.76 3.01 21.28
N HIS A 60 -31.56 3.87 22.28
CA HIS A 60 -30.86 5.14 22.08
C HIS A 60 -29.40 4.89 21.69
N MET A 61 -29.01 5.36 20.51
CA MET A 61 -27.65 5.23 20.00
C MET A 61 -26.95 6.59 20.03
N TYR A 62 -25.67 6.57 20.40
CA TYR A 62 -24.86 7.78 20.51
C TYR A 62 -23.65 7.67 19.58
N GLU A 63 -23.48 8.65 18.70
CA GLU A 63 -22.28 8.78 17.88
C GLU A 63 -21.24 9.66 18.58
N GLY A 64 -19.99 9.18 18.65
CA GLY A 64 -18.87 9.94 19.16
C GLY A 64 -18.33 10.92 18.13
N VAL A 65 -18.40 12.22 18.42
CA VAL A 65 -17.81 13.30 17.61
C VAL A 65 -16.78 14.03 18.48
N GLY A 66 -15.50 13.72 18.25
CA GLY A 66 -14.40 14.25 19.08
C GLY A 66 -14.51 13.76 20.52
N CYS A 67 -14.70 14.69 21.46
CA CYS A 67 -14.89 14.40 22.90
C CYS A 67 -16.37 14.46 23.35
N MET A 68 -17.31 14.56 22.41
CA MET A 68 -18.75 14.64 22.68
C MET A 68 -19.49 13.45 22.08
N PHE A 69 -20.69 13.18 22.59
CA PHE A 69 -21.59 12.14 22.10
C PHE A 69 -22.92 12.76 21.69
N ILE A 70 -23.38 12.48 20.48
CA ILE A 70 -24.62 13.01 19.90
C ILE A 70 -25.63 11.88 19.77
N LEU A 71 -26.85 12.10 20.24
CA LEU A 71 -27.95 11.16 20.04
C LEU A 71 -28.32 11.10 18.55
N GLN A 72 -28.35 9.91 17.99
CA GLN A 72 -28.73 9.67 16.59
C GLN A 72 -29.71 8.51 16.45
N SER A 73 -30.42 8.48 15.33
CA SER A 73 -31.30 7.37 14.99
C SER A 73 -30.48 6.18 14.48
N LYS A 74 -31.06 4.98 14.62
CA LYS A 74 -30.46 3.73 14.11
C LYS A 74 -30.23 3.77 12.59
N GLU A 75 -31.13 4.42 11.85
CA GLU A 75 -31.06 4.51 10.39
C GLU A 75 -29.91 5.41 9.93
N ASP A 76 -29.72 6.56 10.59
CA ASP A 76 -28.62 7.48 10.29
C ASP A 76 -27.26 6.80 10.50
N ILE A 77 -27.09 6.11 11.62
CA ILE A 77 -25.85 5.41 11.95
C ILE A 77 -25.56 4.29 10.92
N ASN A 78 -26.59 3.55 10.51
CA ASN A 78 -26.44 2.48 9.52
C ASN A 78 -26.10 3.03 8.12
N THR A 79 -26.69 4.17 7.74
CA THR A 79 -26.37 4.87 6.50
C THR A 79 -24.91 5.33 6.51
N GLN A 80 -24.47 5.96 7.60
CA GLN A 80 -23.08 6.37 7.77
C GLN A 80 -22.10 5.19 7.74
N LEU A 81 -22.40 4.06 8.39
CA LEU A 81 -21.58 2.85 8.33
C LEU A 81 -21.48 2.30 6.91
N THR A 82 -22.59 2.33 6.16
CA THR A 82 -22.64 1.87 4.77
C THR A 82 -21.82 2.79 3.86
N ASP A 83 -21.90 4.10 4.06
CA ASP A 83 -21.11 5.07 3.28
C ASP A 83 -19.61 4.94 3.60
N LYS A 84 -19.25 4.80 4.89
CA LYS A 84 -17.87 4.49 5.31
C LYS A 84 -17.34 3.22 4.63
N GLN A 85 -18.17 2.18 4.47
CA GLN A 85 -17.79 0.96 3.74
C GLN A 85 -17.64 1.21 2.24
N LYS A 86 -18.54 1.95 1.59
CA LYS A 86 -18.46 2.25 0.16
C LYS A 86 -17.18 3.03 -0.16
N THR A 87 -16.92 4.10 0.58
CA THR A 87 -15.70 4.90 0.43
C THR A 87 -14.43 4.06 0.66
N ALA A 88 -14.43 3.16 1.65
CA ALA A 88 -13.30 2.26 1.87
C ALA A 88 -13.10 1.30 0.68
N ASN A 89 -14.17 0.72 0.12
CA ASN A 89 -14.09 -0.16 -1.04
C ASN A 89 -13.64 0.58 -2.32
N GLU A 90 -14.06 1.82 -2.52
CA GLU A 90 -13.62 2.66 -3.63
C GLU A 90 -12.12 2.93 -3.54
N LYS A 91 -11.64 3.35 -2.35
CA LYS A 91 -10.21 3.58 -2.10
C LYS A 91 -9.38 2.30 -2.24
N MET A 92 -9.90 1.14 -1.82
CA MET A 92 -9.21 -0.14 -2.03
C MET A 92 -9.03 -0.43 -3.52
N LYS A 93 -10.10 -0.28 -4.33
CA LYS A 93 -10.03 -0.52 -5.78
C LYS A 93 -9.09 0.45 -6.49
N GLU A 94 -9.03 1.70 -6.02
CA GLU A 94 -8.12 2.71 -6.54
C GLU A 94 -6.66 2.38 -6.22
N LEU A 95 -6.37 1.83 -5.04
CA LEU A 95 -5.01 1.49 -4.60
C LEU A 95 -4.49 0.16 -5.17
N GLU A 96 -5.36 -0.82 -5.45
CA GLU A 96 -4.96 -2.14 -5.98
C GLU A 96 -4.42 -2.08 -7.42
N LYS A 97 -5.02 -1.27 -8.29
CA LYS A 97 -4.59 -1.13 -9.70
C LYS A 97 -3.15 -0.63 -9.88
N PRO A 98 -2.73 0.50 -9.29
CA PRO A 98 -1.37 1.01 -9.42
C PRO A 98 -0.35 0.21 -8.61
N TYR A 99 -0.78 -0.67 -7.69
CA TYR A 99 0.11 -1.61 -7.01
C TYR A 99 0.52 -2.74 -7.95
N LEU A 100 -0.44 -3.40 -8.60
CA LEU A 100 -0.18 -4.46 -9.58
C LEU A 100 0.69 -4.00 -10.75
N GLU A 101 0.40 -2.82 -11.32
CA GLU A 101 1.17 -2.26 -12.42
C GLU A 101 2.62 -1.91 -12.03
N ARG A 102 2.85 -1.49 -10.78
CA ARG A 102 4.21 -1.20 -10.28
C ARG A 102 4.99 -2.48 -10.00
N SER A 103 4.39 -3.47 -9.35
CA SER A 103 5.05 -4.76 -9.08
C SER A 103 5.47 -5.46 -10.38
N VAL A 104 4.59 -5.48 -11.40
CA VAL A 104 4.93 -6.08 -12.70
C VAL A 104 6.11 -5.38 -13.37
N LYS A 105 6.16 -4.04 -13.33
CA LYS A 105 7.27 -3.28 -13.91
C LYS A 105 8.58 -3.51 -13.15
N GLU A 106 8.53 -3.64 -11.82
CA GLU A 106 9.69 -3.97 -11.00
C GLU A 106 10.25 -5.37 -11.33
N ASP A 107 9.36 -6.36 -11.52
CA ASP A 107 9.76 -7.70 -11.94
C ASP A 107 10.38 -7.69 -13.35
N GLU A 108 9.80 -6.94 -14.29
CA GLU A 108 10.33 -6.77 -15.66
C GLU A 108 11.72 -6.10 -15.68
N ASP A 109 11.90 -5.02 -14.91
CA ASP A 109 13.18 -4.30 -14.82
C ASP A 109 14.25 -5.16 -14.11
N ASN A 110 13.86 -5.95 -13.10
CA ASN A 110 14.77 -6.88 -12.41
C ASN A 110 15.26 -8.01 -13.34
N ILE A 111 14.37 -8.59 -14.15
CA ILE A 111 14.74 -9.60 -15.16
C ILE A 111 15.66 -8.99 -16.23
N ARG A 112 15.43 -7.72 -16.61
CA ARG A 112 16.25 -7.03 -17.61
C ARG A 112 17.64 -6.62 -17.11
N GLU A 113 17.85 -6.47 -15.80
CA GLU A 113 19.17 -6.19 -15.21
C GLU A 113 20.02 -7.46 -15.01
N MET A 114 19.41 -8.66 -14.97
CA MET A 114 20.11 -9.95 -14.80
C MET A 114 21.03 -10.45 -15.96
N PRO A 115 20.84 -10.14 -17.26
CA PRO A 115 21.71 -10.68 -18.32
C PRO A 115 23.11 -10.07 -18.38
N SER A 116 23.48 -9.18 -17.45
CA SER A 116 24.80 -8.53 -17.43
C SER A 116 25.87 -9.26 -16.58
N HIS A 117 25.55 -10.41 -15.95
CA HIS A 117 26.48 -11.17 -15.10
C HIS A 117 26.85 -12.58 -15.60
N ILE A 118 26.38 -13.00 -16.77
CA ILE A 118 26.90 -14.23 -17.39
C ILE A 118 28.03 -13.82 -18.34
N GLU A 119 29.22 -13.55 -17.79
CA GLU A 119 30.41 -13.72 -18.61
C GLU A 119 30.53 -15.21 -18.94
N PRO A 120 30.64 -15.61 -20.23
CA PRO A 120 30.96 -16.98 -20.56
C PRO A 120 32.39 -17.24 -20.08
N THR A 121 32.54 -17.96 -18.96
CA THR A 121 33.82 -18.57 -18.62
C THR A 121 34.12 -19.64 -19.66
N THR A 122 34.72 -19.24 -20.78
CA THR A 122 35.42 -20.14 -21.69
C THR A 122 36.68 -20.61 -20.98
N HIS A 123 36.55 -21.60 -20.10
CA HIS A 123 37.68 -22.42 -19.73
C HIS A 123 37.85 -23.50 -20.79
N THR A 124 38.65 -23.14 -21.79
CA THR A 124 39.39 -24.09 -22.62
C THR A 124 40.40 -24.80 -21.72
N HIS A 125 40.23 -26.09 -21.49
CA HIS A 125 41.33 -27.06 -21.48
C HIS A 125 40.81 -28.48 -21.67
#